data_AF-G2GP40-F1
#
_entry.id   AF-G2GP40-F1
#
_cell.length_a   1.000
_cell.length_b   1.000
_cell.length_c   1.000
_cell.angle_alpha   90.00
_cell.angle_beta   90.00
_cell.angle_gamma   90.00
#
_symmetry.space_group_name_H-M   'P 1'
#
loop_
_entity.id
_entity.type
_entity.pdbx_description
1 polymer ?
#
loop_
_entity_poly.entity_id
_entity_poly.type
_entity_poly.pdbx_seq_one_letter_code
_entity_poly.pdbx_strand_id
1 'polypeptide(L)'
;LELSDEAQEEQRLAQRRIFREQQEEARPRLRPLLRDAYERGTTSNWSDLLRRPQEPRIDLRGDESLLEAATPETYVAVSRYDLPAARA
;
A
#
# COMPACT_ATOMS: atom_id res chain seq x y z
N LEU A 1 -0.95 -9.92 31.18
CA LEU A 1 -1.50 -8.71 31.82
C LEU A 1 -2.22 -7.95 30.73
N GLU A 2 -3.49 -8.28 30.51
CA GLU A 2 -4.36 -7.49 29.63
C GLU A 2 -4.62 -6.15 30.34
N LEU A 3 -4.28 -5.04 29.68
CA LEU A 3 -4.60 -3.70 30.17
C LEU A 3 -6.12 -3.56 30.22
N SER A 4 -6.67 -2.92 31.25
CA SER A 4 -8.10 -2.62 31.27
C SER A 4 -8.49 -1.77 30.06
N ASP A 5 -9.73 -1.87 29.61
CA ASP A 5 -10.22 -1.14 28.43
C ASP A 5 -9.94 0.37 28.50
N GLU A 6 -9.97 0.94 29.70
CA GLU A 6 -9.66 2.35 29.96
C GLU A 6 -8.17 2.68 29.74
N ALA A 7 -7.27 1.80 30.21
CA ALA A 7 -5.83 1.96 29.98
C ALA A 7 -5.45 1.77 28.50
N GLN A 8 -6.17 0.90 27.77
CA GLN A 8 -6.00 0.76 26.33
C GLN A 8 -6.48 2.00 25.57
N GLU A 9 -7.62 2.58 25.98
CA GLU A 9 -8.13 3.81 25.37
C GLU A 9 -7.18 4.99 25.60
N GLU A 10 -6.68 5.16 26.82
CA GLU A 10 -5.71 6.20 27.14
C GLU A 10 -4.42 6.05 26.32
N GLN A 11 -3.94 4.81 26.14
CA GLN A 11 -2.79 4.52 25.28
C GLN A 11 -3.05 4.89 23.81
N ARG A 12 -4.24 4.58 23.26
CA ARG A 12 -4.62 4.97 21.90
C ARG A 12 -4.67 6.47 21.72
N LEU A 13 -5.23 7.19 22.68
CA LEU A 13 -5.29 8.66 22.66
C LEU A 13 -3.89 9.27 22.69
N ALA A 14 -3.00 8.75 23.54
CA ALA A 14 -1.61 9.20 23.62
C ALA A 14 -0.87 8.97 22.29
N GLN A 15 -1.01 7.79 21.69
CA GLN A 15 -0.41 7.48 20.38
C GLN A 15 -0.92 8.41 19.27
N ARG A 16 -2.24 8.69 19.25
CA ARG A 16 -2.82 9.63 18.28
C ARG A 16 -2.27 11.04 18.45
N ARG A 17 -2.04 11.50 19.69
CA ARG A 17 -1.43 12.80 19.96
C ARG A 17 0.00 12.86 19.44
N ILE A 18 0.84 11.89 19.80
CA ILE A 18 2.25 11.81 19.35
C ILE A 18 2.32 11.80 17.83
N PHE A 19 1.49 10.99 17.17
CA PHE A 19 1.44 10.93 15.72
C PHE A 19 1.06 12.29 15.11
N ARG A 20 0.07 12.99 15.68
CA ARG A 20 -0.33 14.33 15.21
C ARG A 20 0.77 15.37 15.39
N GLU A 21 1.48 15.35 16.51
CA GLU A 21 2.60 16.24 16.76
C GLU A 21 3.73 16.01 15.75
N GLN A 22 4.11 14.75 15.51
CA GLN A 22 5.11 14.41 14.49
C GLN A 22 4.66 14.83 13.09
N GLN A 23 3.38 14.68 12.77
CA GLN A 23 2.85 15.15 11.48
C GLN A 23 2.93 16.67 11.33
N GLU A 24 2.56 17.44 12.35
CA GLU A 24 2.63 18.91 12.29
C GLU A 24 4.08 19.40 12.26
N GLU A 25 5.00 18.75 12.98
CA GLU A 25 6.43 19.05 12.93
C GLU A 25 7.03 18.79 11.53
N ALA A 26 6.66 17.69 10.88
CA ALA A 26 7.11 17.36 9.53
C ALA A 26 6.44 18.21 8.44
N ARG A 27 5.28 18.81 8.72
CA ARG A 27 4.42 19.48 7.73
C ARG A 27 5.10 20.61 6.95
N PRO A 28 5.90 21.51 7.56
CA PRO A 28 6.57 22.59 6.83
C PRO A 28 7.56 22.07 5.80
N ARG A 29 8.21 20.93 6.08
CA ARG A 29 9.14 20.27 5.16
C ARG A 29 8.42 19.47 4.08
N LEU A 30 7.34 18.76 4.43
CA LEU A 30 6.61 17.91 3.49
C LEU A 30 5.76 18.71 2.49
N ARG A 31 5.16 19.83 2.91
CA ARG A 31 4.31 20.66 2.03
C ARG A 31 4.97 21.10 0.72
N PRO A 32 6.18 21.70 0.71
CA PRO A 32 6.83 22.09 -0.53
C PRO A 32 7.22 20.88 -1.38
N LEU A 33 7.68 19.79 -0.78
CA LEU A 33 8.02 18.56 -1.49
C LEU A 33 6.81 17.94 -2.20
N LEU A 34 5.65 17.92 -1.54
CA LEU A 34 4.40 17.43 -2.12
C LEU A 34 3.92 18.31 -3.27
N ARG A 35 4.00 19.64 -3.11
CA ARG A 35 3.64 20.59 -4.16
C ARG A 35 4.53 20.38 -5.40
N ASP A 36 5.84 20.35 -5.19
CA ASP A 36 6.83 20.14 -6.25
C ASP A 36 6.66 18.76 -6.94
N ALA A 37 6.37 17.70 -6.18
CA ALA A 37 6.04 16.40 -6.75
C ALA A 37 4.73 16.41 -7.57
N TYR A 38 3.69 17.10 -7.09
CA TYR A 38 2.43 17.25 -7.81
C TYR A 38 2.62 18.03 -9.11
N GLU A 39 3.32 19.15 -9.06
CA GLU A 39 3.63 19.98 -10.23
C GLU A 39 4.43 19.19 -11.27
N ARG A 40 5.47 18.45 -10.87
CA ARG A 40 6.16 17.52 -11.79
C ARG A 40 5.21 16.49 -12.40
N GLY A 41 4.36 15.87 -11.57
CA GLY A 41 3.39 14.87 -12.00
C GLY A 41 2.39 15.36 -13.04
N THR A 42 2.12 16.67 -13.12
CA THR A 42 1.27 17.23 -14.19
C THR A 42 1.91 17.14 -15.58
N THR A 43 3.24 17.05 -15.64
CA THR A 43 4.02 17.02 -16.88
C THR A 43 4.71 15.68 -17.14
N SER A 44 4.73 14.79 -16.14
CA SER A 44 5.35 13.47 -16.22
C SER A 44 4.30 12.40 -16.49
N ASN A 45 4.60 11.49 -17.42
CA ASN A 45 3.83 10.27 -17.59
C ASN A 45 4.36 9.21 -16.61
N TRP A 46 3.49 8.35 -16.08
CA TRP A 46 3.92 7.23 -15.23
C TRP A 46 4.92 6.32 -15.95
N SER A 47 4.85 6.23 -17.28
CA SER A 47 5.79 5.48 -18.11
C SER A 47 7.21 6.02 -18.04
N ASP A 48 7.39 7.31 -17.75
CA ASP A 48 8.70 7.95 -17.60
C ASP A 48 9.42 7.47 -16.32
N LEU A 49 8.67 6.89 -15.37
CA LEU A 49 9.22 6.24 -14.19
C LEU A 49 9.76 4.84 -14.47
N LEU A 50 9.39 4.23 -15.60
CA LEU A 50 9.88 2.92 -15.97
C LEU A 50 11.28 3.04 -16.58
N ARG A 51 12.26 2.32 -16.01
CA ARG A 51 13.64 2.23 -16.55
C ARG A 51 13.69 1.71 -17.99
N ARG A 52 12.61 1.06 -18.45
CA ARG A 52 12.39 0.64 -19.84
C ARG A 52 10.96 1.03 -20.21
N PRO A 53 10.74 1.71 -21.34
CA PRO A 53 9.40 2.12 -21.80
C PRO A 53 8.58 0.93 -22.33
N GLN A 54 8.77 -0.26 -21.77
CA GLN A 54 7.90 -1.40 -22.04
C GLN A 54 6.70 -1.29 -21.13
N GLU A 55 5.59 -0.88 -21.74
CA GLU A 55 4.27 -1.05 -21.16
C GLU A 55 4.12 -2.53 -20.76
N PRO A 56 3.89 -2.84 -19.48
CA PRO A 56 3.67 -4.21 -19.08
C PRO A 56 2.48 -4.74 -19.87
N ARG A 57 2.68 -5.87 -20.56
CA ARG A 57 1.58 -6.54 -21.26
C ARG A 57 0.58 -6.99 -20.20
N ILE A 58 -0.52 -6.26 -20.09
CA ILE A 58 -1.67 -6.68 -19.30
C ILE A 58 -2.35 -7.76 -20.14
N ASP A 59 -1.97 -9.02 -19.92
CA ASP A 59 -2.76 -10.13 -20.43
C ASP A 59 -4.01 -10.22 -19.56
N LEU A 60 -5.15 -9.81 -20.11
CA LEU A 60 -6.45 -9.93 -19.46
C LEU A 60 -6.98 -11.37 -19.54
N ARG A 61 -6.29 -12.27 -20.25
CA ARG A 61 -6.51 -13.70 -20.09
C ARG A 61 -5.87 -14.09 -18.77
N GLY A 62 -6.71 -14.42 -17.79
CA GLY A 62 -6.25 -15.00 -16.53
C GLY A 62 -5.32 -16.17 -16.81
N ASP A 63 -4.22 -16.21 -16.08
CA ASP A 63 -3.28 -17.32 -16.17
C ASP A 63 -3.96 -18.56 -15.57
N GLU A 64 -4.24 -19.58 -16.39
CA GLU A 64 -4.91 -20.81 -15.93
C GLU A 64 -4.10 -21.56 -14.86
N SER A 65 -2.81 -21.26 -14.71
CA SER A 65 -1.96 -21.81 -13.66
C SER A 65 -2.10 -21.09 -12.31
N LEU A 66 -2.76 -19.92 -12.29
CA LEU A 66 -3.00 -19.15 -11.08
C LEU A 66 -4.42 -19.44 -10.53
N LEU A 67 -4.54 -19.32 -9.22
CA LEU A 67 -5.80 -19.22 -8.50
C LEU A 67 -5.93 -17.78 -8.02
N GLU A 68 -6.90 -17.08 -8.57
CA GLU A 68 -7.09 -15.64 -8.37
C GLU A 68 -8.33 -15.39 -7.53
N ALA A 69 -8.24 -14.47 -6.57
CA ALA A 69 -9.35 -13.97 -5.78
C ALA A 69 -9.20 -12.47 -5.53
N ALA A 70 -10.30 -11.73 -5.59
CA ALA A 70 -10.32 -10.29 -5.37
C ALA A 70 -11.45 -9.88 -4.42
N THR A 71 -11.15 -9.00 -3.48
CA THR A 71 -12.11 -8.17 -2.73
C THR A 71 -11.90 -6.70 -3.12
N PRO A 72 -12.82 -5.78 -2.74
CA PRO A 72 -12.62 -4.35 -2.99
C PRO A 72 -11.31 -3.79 -2.41
N GLU A 73 -10.79 -4.40 -1.35
CA GLU A 73 -9.60 -3.96 -0.61
C GLU A 73 -8.32 -4.71 -0.99
N THR A 74 -8.41 -5.87 -1.64
CA THR A 74 -7.24 -6.76 -1.84
C THR A 74 -7.40 -7.67 -3.05
N TYR A 75 -6.30 -7.92 -3.75
CA TYR A 75 -6.18 -8.93 -4.80
C TYR A 75 -5.09 -9.95 -4.41
N VAL A 76 -5.39 -11.23 -4.57
CA VAL A 76 -4.47 -12.35 -4.32
C VAL A 76 -4.46 -13.29 -5.52
N ALA A 77 -3.26 -13.65 -5.96
CA ALA A 77 -3.03 -14.70 -6.95
C ALA A 77 -1.96 -15.67 -6.44
N VAL A 78 -2.24 -16.96 -6.48
CA VAL A 78 -1.31 -18.02 -6.04
C VAL A 78 -1.15 -19.04 -7.16
N SER A 79 0.09 -19.46 -7.42
CA SER A 79 0.38 -20.56 -8.34
C SER A 79 -0.18 -21.87 -7.80
N ARG A 80 -0.90 -22.62 -8.65
CA ARG A 80 -1.37 -23.97 -8.33
C ARG A 80 -0.23 -24.93 -8.01
N TYR A 81 0.96 -24.67 -8.53
CA TYR A 81 2.15 -25.50 -8.32
C TYR A 81 2.84 -25.21 -6.98
N ASP A 82 2.60 -24.06 -6.38
CA ASP A 82 3.16 -23.67 -5.08
C ASP A 82 2.27 -24.08 -3.90
N LEU A 83 1.11 -24.67 -4.19
CA LEU A 83 0.23 -25.18 -3.15
C LEU A 83 0.76 -26.50 -2.59
N PRO A 84 0.75 -26.68 -1.25
CA PRO A 84 1.07 -27.96 -0.66
C PRO A 84 0.10 -29.03 -1.18
N ALA A 85 0.61 -30.25 -1.39
CA ALA A 85 -0.21 -31.37 -1.84
C ALA A 85 -1.44 -31.52 -0.94
N ALA A 86 -2.63 -31.55 -1.55
CA ALA A 86 -3.87 -31.78 -0.84
C ALA A 86 -3.74 -33.09 -0.07
N ARG A 87 -3.77 -33.03 1.27
CA ARG A 87 -3.83 -34.24 2.10
C ARG A 87 -5.14 -34.95 1.76
N ALA A 88 -5.03 -36.18 1.27
CA ALA A 88 -6.13 -37.09 1.02
C ALA A 88 -6.87 -37.46 2.32
#